data_AF-A0A3S8ZUW1-F1
#
_entry.id   AF-A0A3S8ZUW1-F1
#
_cell.length_a   1.000
_cell.length_b   1.000
_cell.length_c   1.000
_cell.angle_alpha   90.00
_cell.angle_beta   90.00
_cell.angle_gamma   90.00
#
_symmetry.space_group_name_H-M   'P 1'
#
loop_
_entity.id
_entity.type
_entity.pdbx_description
1 polymer ?
#
loop_
_entity_poly.entity_id
_entity_poly.type
_entity_poly.pdbx_seq_one_letter_code
_entity_poly.pdbx_strand_id
1 'polypeptide(L)'
;MKYILLFFLICSSWVHAEWGRLFFSPGERAVARGDASSPYSAEVTEADTIRLDGEINHNGKKIRWLDGELSTSPVPAGLKVGQTLNRQSGEKRDVYQARP
;
A
#
# COMPACT_ATOMS: atom_id res chain seq x y z
N MET A 1 -4.48 51.08 -10.39
CA MET A 1 -3.61 50.13 -9.65
C MET A 1 -4.36 49.18 -8.71
N LYS A 2 -5.57 49.51 -8.23
CA LYS A 2 -6.32 48.71 -7.23
C LYS A 2 -6.74 47.30 -7.70
N TYR A 3 -6.86 47.08 -9.00
CA TYR A 3 -7.31 45.79 -9.57
C TYR A 3 -6.18 44.88 -10.04
N ILE A 4 -4.92 45.34 -9.97
CA ILE A 4 -3.76 44.55 -10.40
C ILE A 4 -3.64 43.29 -9.53
N LEU A 5 -3.84 43.44 -8.22
CA LEU A 5 -3.80 42.33 -7.29
C LEU A 5 -4.92 41.30 -7.56
N LEU A 6 -6.12 41.77 -7.90
CA LEU A 6 -7.26 40.91 -8.23
C LEU A 6 -7.01 40.14 -9.53
N PHE A 7 -6.40 40.79 -10.52
CA PHE A 7 -6.02 40.16 -11.78
C PHE A 7 -4.99 39.03 -11.58
N PHE A 8 -3.96 39.26 -10.76
CA PHE A 8 -2.99 38.20 -10.41
C PHE A 8 -3.63 37.04 -9.63
N LEU A 9 -4.63 37.31 -8.78
CA LEU A 9 -5.30 36.27 -8.00
C LEU A 9 -6.18 35.35 -8.86
N ILE A 10 -6.76 35.85 -9.95
CA ILE A 10 -7.59 35.05 -10.85
C ILE A 10 -6.71 34.14 -11.73
N CYS A 11 -5.54 34.62 -12.15
CA CYS A 11 -4.59 33.84 -12.97
C CYS A 11 -3.89 32.69 -12.22
N SER A 12 -3.87 32.66 -10.89
CA SER A 12 -3.22 31.58 -10.12
C SER A 12 -3.98 30.25 -10.18
N SER A 13 -5.27 30.27 -10.51
CA SER A 13 -6.14 29.08 -10.66
C SER A 13 -5.73 28.14 -11.79
N TRP A 14 -4.92 28.64 -12.74
CA TRP A 14 -4.39 27.85 -13.87
C TRP A 14 -3.03 27.21 -13.57
N VAL A 15 -2.45 27.48 -12.40
CA VAL A 15 -1.34 26.66 -11.92
C VAL A 15 -1.95 25.36 -11.39
N HIS A 16 -2.12 24.39 -12.28
CA HIS A 16 -2.18 22.99 -11.88
C HIS A 16 -0.89 22.73 -11.12
N ALA A 17 -0.99 22.63 -9.79
CA ALA A 17 0.17 22.32 -9.00
C ALA A 17 0.63 20.92 -9.42
N GLU A 18 1.78 20.86 -10.10
CA GLU A 18 2.46 19.62 -10.46
C GLU A 18 3.07 19.01 -9.20
N TRP A 19 2.23 18.57 -8.26
CA TRP A 19 2.67 17.73 -7.14
C TRP A 19 3.15 16.35 -7.61
N GLY A 20 3.24 16.15 -8.93
CA GLY A 20 3.42 14.86 -9.54
C GLY A 20 2.33 13.89 -9.09
N ARG A 21 2.62 12.61 -9.30
CA ARG A 21 1.79 11.54 -8.76
C ARG A 21 2.18 11.30 -7.31
N LEU A 22 1.35 11.75 -6.37
CA LEU A 22 1.58 11.60 -4.93
C LEU A 22 1.59 10.13 -4.46
N PHE A 23 0.91 9.24 -5.19
CA PHE A 23 0.79 7.83 -4.83
C PHE A 23 0.97 6.93 -6.05
N PHE A 24 1.86 5.94 -5.93
CA PHE A 24 2.00 4.85 -6.89
C PHE A 24 0.68 4.05 -7.02
N SER A 25 0.37 3.56 -8.23
CA SER A 25 -0.75 2.62 -8.44
C SER A 25 -0.47 1.33 -7.68
N PRO A 26 -1.51 0.52 -7.41
CA PRO A 26 -1.32 -0.85 -6.92
C PRO A 26 -0.25 -1.63 -7.71
N GLY A 27 -0.28 -1.59 -9.05
CA GLY A 27 0.70 -2.26 -9.91
C GLY A 27 2.13 -1.73 -9.76
N GLU A 28 2.32 -0.41 -9.71
CA GLU A 28 3.65 0.18 -9.51
C GLU A 28 4.23 -0.13 -8.13
N ARG A 29 3.38 -0.18 -7.09
CA ARG A 29 3.80 -0.63 -5.76
C ARG A 29 4.22 -2.09 -5.76
N ALA A 30 3.56 -2.94 -6.52
CA ALA A 30 3.92 -4.35 -6.67
C ALA A 30 5.29 -4.49 -7.37
N VAL A 31 5.53 -3.73 -8.45
CA VAL A 31 6.83 -3.69 -9.14
C VAL A 31 7.96 -3.24 -8.20
N ALA A 32 7.75 -2.16 -7.44
CA ALA A 32 8.77 -1.63 -6.52
C ALA A 32 9.13 -2.60 -5.38
N ARG A 33 8.23 -3.53 -5.03
CA ARG A 33 8.48 -4.60 -4.05
C ARG A 33 9.16 -5.83 -4.66
N GLY A 34 9.33 -5.88 -5.99
CA GLY A 34 9.86 -7.03 -6.70
C GLY A 34 8.80 -8.09 -7.07
N ASP A 35 7.51 -7.81 -6.86
CA ASP A 35 6.42 -8.74 -7.17
C ASP A 35 6.24 -8.91 -8.69
N ALA A 36 6.53 -7.86 -9.47
CA ALA A 36 6.34 -7.86 -10.92
C ALA A 36 7.44 -8.60 -11.72
N SER A 37 8.55 -8.95 -11.08
CA SER A 37 9.64 -9.73 -11.67
C SER A 37 9.52 -11.23 -11.42
N SER A 38 8.37 -11.71 -10.95
CA SER A 38 8.08 -13.14 -10.94
C SER A 38 7.25 -13.52 -12.16
N PRO A 39 7.86 -14.01 -13.26
CA PRO A 39 7.12 -14.77 -14.28
C PRO A 39 6.67 -16.14 -13.76
N TYR A 40 6.54 -16.31 -12.44
CA TYR A 40 6.04 -17.51 -11.80
C TYR A 40 4.52 -17.42 -11.61
N SER A 41 3.83 -17.17 -12.70
CA SER A 41 2.44 -17.62 -12.89
C SER A 41 2.49 -19.01 -13.53
N ALA A 42 3.00 -19.99 -12.77
CA ALA A 42 2.87 -21.40 -13.11
C ALA A 42 3.08 -22.23 -11.83
N GLU A 43 1.98 -22.56 -11.15
CA GLU A 43 1.88 -23.73 -10.27
C GLU A 43 3.01 -23.91 -9.24
N VAL A 44 3.12 -22.99 -8.28
CA VAL A 44 3.54 -23.39 -6.94
C VAL A 44 2.33 -23.12 -6.08
N THR A 45 1.75 -24.20 -5.57
CA THR A 45 0.78 -24.24 -4.47
C THR A 45 0.76 -22.91 -3.76
N GLU A 46 -0.32 -22.13 -3.92
CA GLU A 46 -0.54 -20.89 -3.17
C GLU A 46 -0.36 -21.24 -1.69
N ALA A 47 0.85 -21.06 -1.19
CA ALA A 47 1.14 -21.17 0.21
C ALA A 47 0.25 -20.08 0.79
N ASP A 48 -0.76 -20.49 1.55
CA ASP A 48 -1.82 -19.69 2.12
C ASP A 48 -1.22 -18.53 2.94
N THR A 49 -0.76 -17.50 2.25
CA THR A 49 0.15 -16.48 2.76
C THR A 49 -0.62 -15.18 2.80
N ILE A 50 -0.75 -14.62 3.99
CA ILE A 50 -1.46 -13.36 4.20
C ILE A 50 -0.43 -12.25 4.42
N ARG A 51 -0.60 -11.10 3.78
CA ARG A 51 0.18 -9.89 4.08
C ARG A 51 -0.65 -8.87 4.82
N LEU A 52 -0.14 -8.33 5.92
CA LEU A 52 -0.77 -7.18 6.58
C LEU A 52 -0.20 -5.88 6.01
N ASP A 53 -0.94 -5.22 5.14
CA ASP A 53 -0.51 -3.99 4.48
C ASP A 53 -0.79 -2.72 5.29
N GLY A 54 -1.81 -2.76 6.15
CA GLY A 54 -2.16 -1.60 6.97
C GLY A 54 -3.15 -1.93 8.07
N GLU A 55 -3.05 -1.19 9.17
CA GLU A 55 -4.04 -1.16 10.23
C GLU A 55 -4.25 0.31 10.64
N ILE A 56 -5.51 0.73 10.71
CA ILE A 56 -5.93 2.01 11.29
C ILE A 56 -6.88 1.70 12.45
N ASN A 57 -6.68 2.40 13.57
CA ASN A 57 -7.61 2.37 14.69
C ASN A 57 -8.34 3.72 14.75
N HIS A 58 -9.67 3.69 14.64
CA HIS A 58 -10.51 4.87 14.73
C HIS A 58 -11.71 4.58 15.62
N ASN A 59 -11.86 5.32 16.72
CA ASN A 59 -12.95 5.18 17.70
C ASN A 59 -13.12 3.74 18.22
N GLY A 60 -12.01 3.03 18.44
CA GLY A 60 -12.03 1.62 18.88
C GLY A 60 -12.37 0.62 17.77
N LYS A 61 -12.71 1.09 16.57
CA LYS A 61 -12.88 0.26 15.38
C LYS A 61 -11.55 0.14 14.64
N LYS A 62 -11.10 -1.09 14.46
CA LYS A 62 -9.92 -1.39 13.63
C LYS A 62 -10.34 -1.64 12.19
N ILE A 63 -9.71 -0.90 11.28
CA ILE A 63 -9.82 -1.07 9.83
C ILE A 63 -8.48 -1.61 9.35
N ARG A 64 -8.50 -2.65 8.53
CA ARG A 64 -7.29 -3.36 8.13
C ARG A 64 -7.26 -3.64 6.65
N TRP A 65 -6.05 -3.71 6.11
CA TRP A 65 -5.79 -4.11 4.74
C TRP A 65 -4.95 -5.39 4.74
N LEU A 66 -5.53 -6.46 4.21
CA LEU A 66 -4.85 -7.73 3.97
C LEU A 66 -4.67 -7.88 2.46
N ASP A 67 -3.43 -8.10 2.02
CA ASP A 67 -3.08 -8.25 0.60
C ASP A 67 -3.60 -7.10 -0.29
N GLY A 68 -3.65 -5.88 0.26
CA GLY A 68 -4.14 -4.68 -0.40
C GLY A 68 -5.66 -4.48 -0.33
N GLU A 69 -6.42 -5.45 0.17
CA GLU A 69 -7.88 -5.38 0.27
C GLU A 69 -8.36 -5.10 1.69
N LEU A 70 -9.48 -4.37 1.80
CA LEU A 70 -10.10 -4.08 3.08
C LEU A 70 -10.61 -5.38 3.70
N SER A 71 -10.11 -5.74 4.89
CA SER A 71 -10.53 -6.96 5.58
C SER A 71 -11.11 -6.66 6.95
N THR A 72 -12.25 -7.30 7.24
CA THR A 72 -12.85 -7.34 8.57
C THR A 72 -12.37 -8.55 9.40
N SER A 73 -11.57 -9.43 8.80
CA SER A 73 -11.10 -10.64 9.44
C SER A 73 -10.13 -10.35 10.59
N PRO A 74 -10.14 -11.17 11.65
CA PRO A 74 -9.14 -11.09 12.70
C PRO A 74 -7.76 -11.42 12.12
N VAL A 75 -6.77 -10.60 12.45
CA VAL A 75 -5.38 -10.84 12.06
C VAL A 75 -4.74 -11.83 13.03
N PRO A 76 -3.95 -12.81 12.52
CA PRO A 76 -3.20 -13.72 13.38
C PRO A 76 -2.32 -12.99 14.40
N ALA A 77 -2.26 -13.52 15.61
CA ALA A 77 -1.59 -12.86 16.73
C ALA A 77 -0.11 -12.55 16.43
N GLY A 78 0.27 -11.29 16.63
CA GLY A 78 1.64 -10.81 16.47
C GLY A 78 2.13 -10.71 15.02
N LEU A 79 1.24 -10.64 14.03
CA LEU A 79 1.59 -10.19 12.68
C LEU A 79 1.62 -8.66 12.64
N LYS A 80 2.74 -8.07 12.23
CA LYS A 80 2.91 -6.61 12.15
C LYS A 80 2.64 -6.09 10.74
N VAL A 81 2.34 -4.79 10.64
CA VAL A 81 2.18 -4.13 9.34
C VAL A 81 3.49 -4.22 8.56
N GLY A 82 3.41 -4.60 7.28
CA GLY A 82 4.56 -4.87 6.44
C GLY A 82 5.12 -6.28 6.57
N GLN A 83 4.42 -7.20 7.26
CA GLN A 83 4.80 -8.60 7.35
C GLN A 83 3.87 -9.51 6.54
N THR A 84 4.42 -10.62 6.08
CA THR A 84 3.70 -11.76 5.53
C THR A 84 3.70 -12.91 6.54
N LEU A 85 2.58 -13.62 6.65
CA LEU A 85 2.45 -14.88 7.37
C LEU A 85 2.12 -15.99 6.39
N ASN A 86 2.95 -17.01 6.32
CA ASN A 86 2.57 -18.27 5.69
C ASN A 86 1.71 -19.06 6.69
N ARG A 87 0.41 -19.28 6.41
CA ARG A 87 -0.52 -19.98 7.32
C ARG A 87 -0.21 -21.46 7.46
N GLN A 88 0.49 -22.08 6.51
CA GLN A 88 0.87 -23.49 6.57
C GLN A 88 2.08 -23.71 7.48
N SER A 89 3.11 -22.86 7.39
CA SER A 89 4.33 -22.98 8.20
C SER A 89 4.32 -22.13 9.47
N GLY A 90 3.44 -21.14 9.56
CA GLY A 90 3.45 -20.12 10.61
C GLY A 90 4.62 -19.13 10.51
N GLU A 91 5.44 -19.21 9.45
CA GLU A 91 6.59 -18.35 9.25
C GLU A 91 6.14 -16.90 9.01
N LYS A 92 6.70 -15.97 9.79
CA LYS A 92 6.52 -14.53 9.63
C LYS A 92 7.75 -13.96 8.95
N ARG A 93 7.55 -13.12 7.94
CA ARG A 93 8.62 -12.47 7.21
C ARG A 93 8.31 -10.99 7.01
N ASP A 94 9.34 -10.15 7.10
CA ASP A 94 9.24 -8.74 6.75
C ASP A 94 9.33 -8.57 5.23
N VAL A 95 8.37 -7.85 4.64
CA VAL A 95 8.31 -7.61 3.18
C VAL A 95 9.53 -6.83 2.67
N TYR A 96 10.18 -6.06 3.54
CA TYR A 96 11.33 -5.22 3.18
C TYR A 96 12.69 -5.90 3.37
N GLN A 97 12.73 -7.15 3.85
CA GLN A 97 13.98 -7.89 3.95
C GLN A 97 14.27 -8.61 2.63
N ALA A 98 15.47 -8.36 2.07
CA ALA A 98 15.92 -9.05 0.87
C ALA A 98 16.01 -10.56 1.13
N ARG A 99 15.62 -11.37 0.13
CA ARG A 99 15.86 -12.81 0.14
C ARG A 99 17.39 -13.02 0.19
N PRO A 100 17.92 -13.83 1.13
CA PRO A 100 19.34 -14.17 1.14
C PRO A 100 19.75 -14.90 -0.15
#